data_AF-A0A917PDZ9-F1
#
_entry.id   AF-A0A917PDZ9-F1
#
_cell.length_a   1.000
_cell.length_b   1.000
_cell.length_c   1.000
_cell.angle_alpha   90.00
_cell.angle_beta   90.00
_cell.angle_gamma   90.00
#
_symmetry.space_group_name_H-M   'P 1'
#
loop_
_entity.id
_entity.type
_entity.pdbx_description
1 polymer ?
#
loop_
_entity_poly.entity_id
_entity_poly.type
_entity_poly.pdbx_seq_one_letter_code
_entity_poly.pdbx_strand_id
1 'polypeptide(L)'
;MANAIEAKYPGLVDDVNVLTKRPDGSTLTDFDIELKNAIIQVKAGPGKGVGAQVTRTQQGNIKPVIVYGPKLRPSVAKEVNGRGGIGVTSLDDLLSVISP
;
A
#
# COMPACT_ATOMS: atom_id res chain seq x y z
N MET A 1 -4.96 -9.88 -4.59
CA MET A 1 -5.20 -8.87 -3.53
C MET A 1 -6.41 -8.03 -3.83
N ALA A 2 -6.44 -7.27 -4.95
CA ALA A 2 -7.64 -6.54 -5.38
C ALA A 2 -8.91 -7.42 -5.40
N ASN A 3 -8.84 -8.63 -5.97
CA ASN A 3 -9.97 -9.58 -5.95
C ASN A 3 -10.43 -9.98 -4.53
N ALA A 4 -9.52 -10.01 -3.55
CA ALA A 4 -9.88 -10.33 -2.16
C ALA A 4 -10.55 -9.14 -1.47
N ILE A 5 -10.14 -7.91 -1.81
CA ILE A 5 -10.81 -6.68 -1.38
C ILE A 5 -12.21 -6.63 -1.99
N GLU A 6 -12.35 -6.83 -3.31
CA GLU A 6 -13.64 -6.86 -3.99
C GLU A 6 -14.57 -7.97 -3.48
N ALA A 7 -14.04 -9.16 -3.20
CA ALA A 7 -14.85 -10.25 -2.64
C ALA A 7 -15.40 -9.91 -1.24
N LYS A 8 -14.66 -9.15 -0.43
CA LYS A 8 -15.08 -8.75 0.91
C LYS A 8 -15.93 -7.47 0.91
N TYR A 9 -15.59 -6.53 0.03
CA TYR A 9 -16.20 -5.21 -0.12
C TYR A 9 -16.47 -4.94 -1.61
N PRO A 10 -17.59 -5.46 -2.17
CA PRO A 10 -17.88 -5.31 -3.59
C PRO A 10 -18.01 -3.84 -4.02
N GLY A 11 -17.29 -3.46 -5.08
CA GLY A 11 -17.26 -2.12 -5.65
C GLY A 11 -16.44 -1.10 -4.86
N LEU A 12 -15.52 -1.55 -4.00
CA LEU A 12 -14.62 -0.68 -3.24
C LEU A 12 -13.35 -0.33 -4.04
N VAL A 13 -12.88 -1.23 -4.90
CA VAL A 13 -11.74 -1.04 -5.80
C VAL A 13 -12.17 -0.19 -6.98
N ASP A 14 -11.52 0.96 -7.12
CA ASP A 14 -11.69 1.86 -8.28
C ASP A 14 -10.70 1.50 -9.40
N ASP A 15 -9.43 1.24 -9.06
CA ASP A 15 -8.38 0.91 -10.04
C ASP A 15 -7.23 0.08 -9.45
N VAL A 16 -6.47 -0.63 -10.30
CA VAL A 16 -5.29 -1.42 -9.93
C VAL A 16 -4.13 -1.09 -10.88
N ASN A 17 -3.12 -0.37 -10.37
CA ASN A 17 -1.97 0.06 -11.15
C ASN A 17 -0.71 -0.77 -10.87
N VAL A 18 -0.25 -1.58 -11.83
CA VAL A 18 0.81 -2.58 -11.69
C VAL A 18 2.13 -2.12 -12.33
N LEU A 19 3.14 -1.73 -11.53
CA LEU A 19 4.46 -1.28 -12.03
C LEU A 19 5.36 -2.48 -12.43
N THR A 20 6.31 -2.41 -13.37
CA THR A 20 7.01 -3.62 -13.91
C THR A 20 8.57 -3.52 -13.87
N LYS A 21 9.32 -4.66 -13.89
CA LYS A 21 10.72 -5.05 -13.35
C LYS A 21 11.53 -5.01 -14.57
N ARG A 22 12.77 -4.70 -14.32
CA ARG A 22 13.74 -4.63 -15.35
C ARG A 22 14.22 -6.04 -15.71
N PRO A 23 14.69 -6.23 -16.94
CA PRO A 23 15.40 -7.45 -17.37
C PRO A 23 16.66 -7.78 -16.55
N ASP A 24 17.17 -6.82 -15.74
CA ASP A 24 18.36 -6.93 -14.88
C ASP A 24 18.11 -7.54 -13.49
N GLY A 25 16.87 -7.93 -13.17
CA GLY A 25 16.50 -8.55 -11.89
C GLY A 25 16.13 -7.60 -10.75
N SER A 26 16.19 -6.27 -10.93
CA SER A 26 15.75 -5.28 -9.93
C SER A 26 14.23 -5.00 -9.97
N THR A 27 13.60 -4.65 -8.84
CA THR A 27 12.12 -4.67 -8.63
C THR A 27 11.24 -4.14 -9.78
N LEU A 28 10.22 -4.95 -10.14
CA LEU A 28 9.10 -4.71 -11.06
C LEU A 28 8.08 -3.80 -10.41
N THR A 29 7.37 -4.39 -9.49
CA THR A 29 6.04 -3.90 -9.18
C THR A 29 6.04 -3.52 -7.73
N ASP A 30 6.15 -2.22 -7.48
CA ASP A 30 5.22 -1.61 -6.56
C ASP A 30 3.89 -1.51 -7.30
N PHE A 31 2.77 -1.96 -6.75
CA PHE A 31 1.48 -1.68 -7.38
C PHE A 31 0.57 -1.01 -6.39
N ASP A 32 -0.12 0.02 -6.88
CA ASP A 32 -1.03 0.81 -6.08
C ASP A 32 -2.46 0.36 -6.44
N ILE A 33 -3.26 0.03 -5.43
CA ILE A 33 -4.69 -0.23 -5.58
C ILE A 33 -5.40 1.03 -5.12
N GLU A 34 -6.12 1.67 -6.03
CA GLU A 34 -6.98 2.78 -5.66
C GLU A 34 -8.34 2.25 -5.24
N LEU A 35 -8.77 2.67 -4.06
CA LEU A 35 -10.10 2.43 -3.52
C LEU A 35 -10.85 3.76 -3.48
N LYS A 36 -12.17 3.69 -3.31
CA LYS A 36 -13.00 4.89 -3.10
C LYS A 36 -12.55 5.76 -1.94
N ASN A 37 -12.04 5.13 -0.86
CA ASN A 37 -11.69 5.78 0.40
C ASN A 37 -10.17 5.82 0.69
N ALA A 38 -9.32 5.15 -0.08
CA ALA A 38 -7.89 5.05 0.21
C ALA A 38 -7.05 4.67 -1.03
N ILE A 39 -5.74 4.85 -0.95
CA ILE A 39 -4.78 4.31 -1.91
C ILE A 39 -3.90 3.30 -1.18
N ILE A 40 -3.85 2.07 -1.65
CA ILE A 40 -3.00 1.01 -1.08
C ILE A 40 -1.74 0.87 -1.92
N GLN A 41 -0.59 1.21 -1.36
CA GLN A 41 0.70 0.93 -1.95
C GLN A 41 1.23 -0.43 -1.50
N VAL A 42 1.27 -1.39 -2.42
CA VAL A 42 1.74 -2.76 -2.15
C VAL A 42 3.24 -2.86 -2.40
N LYS A 43 4.00 -3.28 -1.38
CA LYS A 43 5.45 -3.48 -1.43
C LYS A 43 5.79 -4.96 -1.36
N ALA A 44 6.52 -5.44 -2.37
CA ALA A 44 7.02 -6.82 -2.41
C ALA A 44 8.25 -7.07 -1.51
N GLY A 45 8.95 -6.01 -1.10
CA GLY A 45 10.21 -6.06 -0.36
C GLY A 45 10.17 -5.38 1.02
N PRO A 46 11.32 -5.28 1.71
CA PRO A 46 11.41 -4.77 3.08
C PRO A 46 11.10 -3.28 3.26
N GLY A 47 10.87 -2.54 2.17
CA GLY A 47 10.40 -1.15 2.20
C GLY A 47 11.43 -0.10 2.64
N LYS A 48 12.73 -0.31 2.35
CA LYS A 48 13.74 0.72 2.62
C LYS A 48 13.38 2.02 1.87
N GLY A 49 13.23 3.12 2.60
CA GLY A 49 12.88 4.44 2.04
C GLY A 49 11.38 4.75 1.93
N VAL A 50 10.51 3.81 2.29
CA VAL A 50 9.05 3.98 2.15
C VAL A 50 8.48 5.04 3.08
N GLY A 51 9.02 5.19 4.30
CA GLY A 51 8.60 6.25 5.22
C GLY A 51 8.75 7.66 4.61
N ALA A 52 9.88 7.93 3.95
CA ALA A 52 10.10 9.19 3.25
C ALA A 52 9.19 9.38 2.02
N GLN A 53 8.82 8.28 1.35
CA GLN A 53 7.93 8.30 0.19
C GLN A 53 6.48 8.62 0.61
N VAL A 54 5.99 8.02 1.70
CA VAL A 54 4.63 8.24 2.23
C VAL A 54 4.34 9.72 2.48
N THR A 55 5.27 10.44 3.10
CA THR A 55 5.07 11.88 3.36
C THR A 55 4.85 12.66 2.07
N ARG A 56 5.56 12.33 0.99
CA ARG A 56 5.40 12.99 -0.32
C ARG A 56 4.12 12.58 -1.01
N THR A 57 3.78 11.29 -0.99
CA THR A 57 2.57 10.78 -1.63
C THR A 57 1.31 11.33 -0.97
N GLN A 58 1.29 11.48 0.36
CA GLN A 58 0.14 12.04 1.07
C GLN A 58 -0.09 13.53 0.75
N GLN A 59 0.97 14.33 0.56
CA GLN A 59 0.83 15.74 0.22
C GLN A 59 0.17 15.97 -1.15
N GLY A 60 0.26 14.99 -2.06
CA GLY A 60 -0.32 15.07 -3.40
C GLY A 60 -1.66 14.38 -3.56
N ASN A 61 -2.17 13.68 -2.54
CA ASN A 61 -3.38 12.86 -2.64
C ASN A 61 -4.43 13.28 -1.61
N ILE A 62 -5.69 13.34 -2.06
CA ILE A 62 -6.85 13.63 -1.20
C ILE A 62 -7.20 12.39 -0.34
N LYS A 63 -6.89 11.19 -0.85
CA LYS A 63 -7.15 9.91 -0.17
C LYS A 63 -5.98 9.52 0.76
N PRO A 64 -6.25 8.90 1.92
CA PRO A 64 -5.20 8.36 2.78
C PRO A 64 -4.40 7.27 2.03
N VAL A 65 -3.09 7.28 2.26
CA VAL A 65 -2.16 6.30 1.68
C VAL A 65 -1.83 5.22 2.70
N ILE A 66 -2.09 3.97 2.33
CA ILE A 66 -1.82 2.78 3.12
C ILE A 66 -0.68 2.03 2.48
N VAL A 67 0.40 1.78 3.22
CA VAL A 67 1.50 0.93 2.78
C VAL A 67 1.25 -0.48 3.28
N TYR A 68 1.09 -1.42 2.37
CA TYR A 68 0.95 -2.83 2.68
C TYR A 68 2.14 -3.64 2.17
N GLY A 69 2.66 -4.54 3.00
CA GLY A 69 3.59 -5.56 2.53
C GLY A 69 3.88 -6.63 3.57
N PRO A 70 3.72 -7.93 3.25
CA PRO A 70 3.99 -9.01 4.21
C PRO A 70 5.47 -9.14 4.59
N LYS A 71 6.37 -8.55 3.79
CA LYS A 71 7.81 -8.51 4.05
C LYS A 71 8.29 -7.15 4.56
N LEU A 72 7.38 -6.19 4.77
CA LEU A 72 7.72 -4.86 5.25
C LEU A 72 8.33 -4.96 6.64
N ARG A 73 9.46 -4.28 6.87
CA ARG A 73 10.11 -4.31 8.19
C ARG A 73 9.20 -3.62 9.22
N PRO A 74 9.07 -4.15 10.45
CA PRO A 74 8.28 -3.49 11.50
C PRO A 74 8.71 -2.06 11.78
N SER A 75 10.02 -1.77 11.69
CA SER A 75 10.56 -0.41 11.84
C SER A 75 10.08 0.54 10.74
N VAL A 76 9.87 0.05 9.52
CA VAL A 76 9.36 0.84 8.39
C VAL A 76 7.86 1.08 8.56
N ALA A 77 7.08 0.07 8.95
CA ALA A 77 5.66 0.26 9.27
C ALA A 77 5.48 1.30 10.40
N LYS A 78 6.30 1.21 11.44
CA LYS A 78 6.33 2.21 12.53
C LYS A 78 6.71 3.60 12.04
N GLU A 79 7.68 3.71 11.14
CA GLU A 79 8.08 4.99 10.54
C GLU A 79 6.94 5.60 9.71
N VAL A 80 6.25 4.79 8.90
CA VAL A 80 5.08 5.21 8.12
C VAL A 80 3.98 5.76 9.04
N ASN A 81 3.67 5.02 10.12
CA ASN A 81 2.67 5.45 11.11
C ASN A 81 3.07 6.75 11.82
N GLY A 82 4.35 6.89 12.20
CA GLY A 82 4.88 8.11 12.83
C GLY A 82 4.86 9.34 11.91
N ARG A 83 4.66 9.16 10.61
CA ARG A 83 4.59 10.23 9.60
C ARG A 83 3.15 10.53 9.14
N GLY A 84 2.14 9.93 9.79
CA GLY A 84 0.72 10.13 9.45
C GLY A 84 0.19 9.21 8.36
N GLY A 85 0.99 8.25 7.88
CA GLY A 85 0.52 7.16 7.02
C GLY A 85 0.01 5.96 7.80
N ILE A 86 -0.43 4.92 7.08
CA ILE A 86 -0.83 3.65 7.69
C ILE A 86 0.04 2.54 7.08
N GLY A 87 0.91 1.94 7.89
CA GLY A 87 1.78 0.82 7.53
C GLY A 87 1.25 -0.47 8.12
N VAL A 88 0.85 -1.42 7.27
CA VAL A 88 0.32 -2.73 7.65
C VAL A 88 1.11 -3.87 7.00
N THR A 89 1.28 -4.96 7.73
CA THR A 89 2.05 -6.13 7.26
C THR A 89 1.19 -7.37 7.06
N SER A 90 -0.05 -7.39 7.57
CA SER A 90 -0.99 -8.49 7.36
C SER A 90 -2.14 -8.07 6.45
N LEU A 91 -2.73 -9.04 5.74
CA LEU A 91 -3.90 -8.78 4.91
C LEU A 91 -5.13 -8.48 5.79
N ASP A 92 -5.25 -9.11 6.95
CA ASP A 92 -6.39 -8.90 7.86
C ASP A 92 -6.39 -7.48 8.43
N ASP A 93 -5.24 -6.97 8.86
CA ASP A 93 -5.11 -5.59 9.32
C ASP A 93 -5.44 -4.61 8.20
N LEU A 94 -4.96 -4.89 6.98
CA LEU A 94 -5.31 -4.07 5.84
C LEU A 94 -6.83 -4.05 5.61
N LEU A 95 -7.47 -5.22 5.57
CA LEU A 95 -8.91 -5.32 5.35
C LEU A 95 -9.71 -4.61 6.45
N SER A 96 -9.22 -4.65 7.69
CA SER A 96 -9.80 -3.91 8.81
C SER A 96 -9.69 -2.39 8.60
N VAL A 97 -8.52 -1.91 8.17
CA VAL A 97 -8.25 -0.48 7.93
C VAL A 97 -9.06 0.09 6.77
N ILE A 98 -9.25 -0.67 5.69
CA ILE A 98 -9.93 -0.18 4.47
C ILE A 98 -11.45 -0.36 4.50
N SER A 99 -12.00 -0.91 5.59
CA SER A 99 -13.44 -1.13 5.73
C SER A 99 -14.21 0.18 5.42
N PRO A 100 -15.30 0.11 4.62
CA PRO A 100 -16.11 1.28 4.28
C PRO A 100 -16.72 2.00 5.48
#